data_AF-A0A4R4RU48-F1
#
_entry.id   AF-A0A4R4RU48-F1
#
_cell.length_a   1.000
_cell.length_b   1.000
_cell.length_c   1.000
_cell.angle_alpha   90.00
_cell.angle_beta   90.00
_cell.angle_gamma   90.00
#
_symmetry.space_group_name_H-M   'P 1'
#
loop_
_entity.id
_entity.type
_entity.pdbx_description
1 polymer ?
#
loop_
_entity_poly.entity_id
_entity_poly.type
_entity_poly.pdbx_seq_one_letter_code
_entity_poly.pdbx_strand_id
1 'polypeptide(L)'
;MEEQLSEDPVRAPDVAAARVASIVKHRDEPAFGLLLQLADQLFADIEFERHLAEGLRGEPALIELWDLWSGDQRWTPSVYIEGTEVGWFDGERRHVKVHPDRAGAVADFVHRLSAWMSRRAVLRPR
;
A
#
# COMPACT_ATOMS: atom_id res chain seq x y z
N MET A 1 -16.78 42.97 -4.32
CA MET A 1 -16.22 42.00 -5.28
C MET A 1 -15.04 41.37 -4.56
N GLU A 2 -15.34 40.41 -3.69
CA GLU A 2 -14.33 39.65 -2.97
C GLU A 2 -14.47 38.23 -3.49
N GLU A 3 -13.56 37.89 -4.40
CA GLU A 3 -13.38 36.55 -4.92
C GLU A 3 -12.90 35.69 -3.74
N GLN A 4 -13.83 34.99 -3.10
CA GLN A 4 -13.51 33.90 -2.21
C GLN A 4 -12.83 32.82 -3.07
N LEU A 5 -11.50 32.84 -3.07
CA LEU A 5 -10.65 31.74 -3.47
C LEU A 5 -11.06 30.54 -2.59
N SER A 6 -11.96 29.74 -3.12
CA SER A 6 -12.22 28.38 -2.69
C SER A 6 -10.95 27.57 -2.93
N GLU A 7 -10.01 27.65 -1.99
CA GLU A 7 -9.01 26.61 -1.80
C GLU A 7 -9.78 25.36 -1.39
N ASP A 8 -10.26 24.63 -2.39
CA ASP A 8 -10.89 23.33 -2.21
C ASP A 8 -9.86 22.45 -1.49
N PRO A 9 -10.11 22.00 -0.25
CA PRO A 9 -9.21 21.12 0.46
C PRO A 9 -9.35 19.75 -0.19
N VAL A 10 -8.81 19.58 -1.40
CA VAL A 10 -8.47 18.28 -1.97
C VAL A 10 -7.31 17.72 -1.14
N ARG A 11 -7.74 17.31 0.06
CA ARG A 11 -7.21 16.47 1.11
C ARG A 11 -5.75 16.05 0.91
N ALA A 12 -4.87 16.67 1.70
CA ALA A 12 -3.51 16.19 1.94
C ALA A 12 -3.37 14.65 2.08
N PRO A 13 -4.28 13.90 2.75
CA PRO A 13 -4.19 12.44 2.81
C PRO A 13 -4.40 11.76 1.44
N ASP A 14 -5.23 12.31 0.56
CA ASP A 14 -5.47 11.73 -0.78
C ASP A 14 -4.23 11.90 -1.68
N VAL A 15 -3.55 13.05 -1.59
CA VAL A 15 -2.27 13.27 -2.29
C VAL A 15 -1.19 12.34 -1.78
N ALA A 16 -1.10 12.16 -0.46
CA ALA A 16 -0.16 11.22 0.15
C ALA A 16 -0.46 9.76 -0.24
N ALA A 17 -1.74 9.38 -0.23
CA ALA A 17 -2.22 8.08 -0.68
C ALA A 17 -1.86 7.80 -2.15
N ALA A 18 -2.09 8.76 -3.05
CA ALA A 18 -1.73 8.63 -4.45
C ALA A 18 -0.21 8.46 -4.66
N ARG A 19 0.61 9.17 -3.87
CA ARG A 19 2.07 9.01 -3.88
C ARG A 19 2.49 7.62 -3.42
N VAL A 20 1.90 7.12 -2.33
CA VAL A 20 2.18 5.76 -1.82
C VAL A 20 1.76 4.69 -2.83
N ALA A 21 0.57 4.82 -3.43
CA ALA A 21 0.09 3.92 -4.47
C ALA A 21 1.08 3.83 -5.65
N SER A 22 1.71 4.95 -6.02
CA SER A 22 2.66 5.03 -7.13
C SER A 22 4.08 4.55 -6.82
N ILE A 23 4.43 4.21 -5.57
CA ILE A 23 5.79 3.77 -5.20
C ILE A 23 6.28 2.59 -6.08
N VAL A 24 5.39 1.67 -6.47
CA VAL A 24 5.73 0.52 -7.32
C VAL A 24 6.23 0.89 -8.73
N LYS A 25 5.96 2.11 -9.20
CA LYS A 25 6.53 2.62 -10.46
C LYS A 25 8.05 2.77 -10.38
N HIS A 26 8.59 2.92 -9.16
CA HIS A 26 10.02 3.07 -8.88
C HIS A 26 10.68 1.78 -8.40
N ARG A 27 10.04 0.61 -8.57
CA ARG A 27 10.48 -0.68 -8.01
C ARG A 27 11.91 -1.10 -8.39
N ASP A 28 12.40 -0.65 -9.54
CA ASP A 28 13.74 -0.96 -10.04
C ASP A 28 14.79 0.10 -9.62
N GLU A 29 14.38 1.13 -8.90
CA GLU A 29 15.25 2.21 -8.45
C GLU A 29 15.84 1.94 -7.05
N PRO A 30 17.08 2.37 -6.77
CA PRO A 30 17.70 2.19 -5.45
C PRO A 30 16.90 2.79 -4.29
N ALA A 31 16.09 3.82 -4.55
CA ALA A 31 15.29 4.51 -3.54
C ALA A 31 14.01 3.77 -3.14
N PHE A 32 13.62 2.71 -3.85
CA PHE A 32 12.35 2.02 -3.63
C PHE A 32 12.14 1.57 -2.17
N GLY A 33 13.15 0.94 -1.57
CA GLY A 33 13.10 0.51 -0.17
C GLY A 33 12.92 1.67 0.80
N LEU A 34 13.58 2.81 0.53
CA LEU A 34 13.45 4.02 1.35
C LEU A 34 12.04 4.62 1.26
N LEU A 35 11.43 4.64 0.06
CA LEU A 35 10.06 5.11 -0.13
C LEU A 35 9.07 4.27 0.69
N LEU A 36 9.22 2.94 0.68
CA LEU A 36 8.41 2.02 1.49
C LEU A 36 8.57 2.26 3.00
N GLN A 37 9.81 2.52 3.45
CA GLN A 37 10.09 2.83 4.85
C GLN A 37 9.41 4.14 5.29
N LEU A 38 9.48 5.18 4.47
CA LEU A 38 8.84 6.46 4.77
C LEU A 38 7.31 6.34 4.78
N ALA A 39 6.74 5.50 3.91
CA ALA A 39 5.30 5.28 3.85
C ALA A 39 4.72 4.68 5.15
N ASP A 40 5.49 3.89 5.92
CA ASP A 40 5.05 3.31 7.22
C ASP A 40 4.54 4.39 8.20
N GLN A 41 5.13 5.60 8.16
CA GLN A 41 4.73 6.70 9.03
C GLN A 41 3.30 7.19 8.77
N LEU A 42 2.83 7.10 7.51
CA LEU A 42 1.51 7.55 7.12
C LEU A 42 0.41 6.60 7.64
N PHE A 43 0.73 5.32 7.82
CA PHE A 43 -0.19 4.32 8.39
C PHE A 43 -0.40 4.46 9.90
N ALA A 44 0.24 5.45 10.56
CA ALA A 44 -0.14 5.86 11.91
C ALA A 44 -1.54 6.48 11.96
N ASP A 45 -2.01 7.07 10.85
CA ASP A 45 -3.39 7.47 10.67
C ASP A 45 -4.24 6.24 10.28
N ILE A 46 -5.26 5.95 11.10
CA ILE A 46 -6.12 4.78 10.92
C ILE A 46 -6.94 4.84 9.63
N GLU A 47 -7.19 6.03 9.09
CA GLU A 47 -7.96 6.23 7.87
C GLU A 47 -7.08 6.12 6.60
N PHE A 48 -5.76 6.17 6.74
CA PHE A 48 -4.85 6.26 5.60
C PHE A 48 -4.95 5.05 4.67
N GLU A 49 -5.08 3.83 5.22
CA GLU A 49 -5.27 2.61 4.42
C GLU A 49 -6.56 2.68 3.58
N ARG A 50 -7.63 3.28 4.12
CA ARG A 50 -8.89 3.49 3.38
C ARG A 50 -8.69 4.51 2.24
N HIS A 51 -8.01 5.63 2.50
CA HIS A 51 -7.68 6.62 1.48
C HIS A 51 -6.79 6.04 0.37
N LEU A 52 -5.82 5.20 0.73
CA LEU A 52 -4.98 4.46 -0.23
C LEU A 52 -5.81 3.52 -1.10
N ALA A 53 -6.71 2.73 -0.50
CA ALA A 53 -7.61 1.87 -1.26
C ALA A 53 -8.52 2.67 -2.20
N GLU A 54 -9.05 3.82 -1.78
CA GLU A 54 -9.84 4.71 -2.63
C GLU A 54 -9.05 5.24 -3.83
N GLY A 55 -7.82 5.70 -3.62
CA GLY A 55 -6.92 6.11 -4.70
C GLY A 55 -6.62 4.98 -5.68
N LEU A 56 -6.36 3.77 -5.17
CA LEU A 56 -6.08 2.58 -5.99
C LEU A 56 -7.29 2.16 -6.85
N ARG A 57 -8.53 2.34 -6.38
CA ARG A 57 -9.73 2.10 -7.22
C ARG A 57 -9.78 3.03 -8.42
N GLY A 58 -9.27 4.25 -8.29
CA GLY A 58 -9.16 5.21 -9.39
C GLY A 58 -8.02 4.90 -10.38
N GLU A 59 -7.06 4.07 -9.99
CA GLU A 59 -5.89 3.71 -10.81
C GLU A 59 -5.65 2.19 -10.88
N PRO A 60 -6.50 1.41 -11.58
CA PRO A 60 -6.37 -0.05 -11.67
C PRO A 60 -5.01 -0.54 -12.18
N ALA A 61 -4.32 0.24 -13.02
CA ALA A 61 -2.98 -0.11 -13.49
C ALA A 61 -1.95 -0.20 -12.35
N LEU A 62 -2.09 0.59 -11.28
CA LEU A 62 -1.23 0.49 -10.11
C LEU A 62 -1.45 -0.79 -9.32
N ILE A 63 -2.71 -1.26 -9.24
CA ILE A 63 -3.04 -2.54 -8.61
C ILE A 63 -2.31 -3.68 -9.33
N GLU A 64 -2.34 -3.71 -10.66
CA GLU A 64 -1.65 -4.73 -11.45
C GLU A 64 -0.13 -4.69 -11.25
N LEU A 65 0.47 -3.50 -11.14
CA LEU A 65 1.90 -3.36 -10.90
C LEU A 65 2.31 -3.91 -9.52
N TRP A 66 1.50 -3.67 -8.50
CA TRP A 66 1.74 -4.23 -7.16
C TRP A 66 1.60 -5.74 -7.12
N ASP A 67 0.58 -6.28 -7.78
CA ASP A 67 0.35 -7.72 -7.89
C ASP A 67 1.51 -8.42 -8.62
N LEU A 68 1.93 -7.87 -9.77
CA LEU A 68 3.08 -8.36 -10.53
C LEU A 68 4.36 -8.33 -9.69
N TRP A 69 4.64 -7.21 -9.03
CA TRP A 69 5.83 -7.08 -8.20
C TRP A 69 5.81 -8.07 -7.04
N SER A 70 4.69 -8.25 -6.34
CA SER A 70 4.54 -9.28 -5.31
C SER A 70 4.85 -10.68 -5.86
N GLY A 71 4.39 -10.99 -7.07
CA GLY A 71 4.66 -12.27 -7.74
C GLY A 71 6.13 -12.49 -8.13
N ASP A 72 6.85 -11.43 -8.46
CA ASP A 72 8.29 -11.45 -8.78
C ASP A 72 9.14 -11.63 -7.53
N GLN A 73 8.67 -11.10 -6.40
CA GLN A 73 9.32 -11.19 -5.10
C GLN A 73 9.07 -12.55 -4.43
N ARG A 74 9.60 -13.64 -5.02
CA ARG A 74 9.47 -15.02 -4.49
C ARG A 74 10.47 -15.37 -3.38
N TRP A 75 10.73 -14.45 -2.48
CA TRP A 75 11.60 -14.68 -1.31
C TRP A 75 10.77 -15.04 -0.09
N THR A 76 11.32 -15.87 0.78
CA THR A 76 10.70 -16.28 2.05
C THR A 76 11.65 -15.87 3.18
N PRO A 77 11.19 -15.16 4.22
CA PRO A 77 9.81 -14.73 4.45
C PRO A 77 9.44 -13.42 3.72
N SER A 78 8.16 -13.26 3.33
CA SER A 78 7.66 -12.05 2.64
C SER A 78 6.16 -11.81 2.84
N VAL A 79 5.73 -10.56 2.62
CA VAL A 79 4.30 -10.25 2.41
C VAL A 79 3.92 -10.74 1.03
N TYR A 80 2.72 -11.30 0.87
CA TYR A 80 2.16 -11.63 -0.44
C TYR A 80 0.78 -11.00 -0.62
N ILE A 81 0.43 -10.79 -1.89
CA ILE A 81 -0.94 -10.57 -2.34
C ILE A 81 -1.26 -11.58 -3.46
N GLU A 82 -2.48 -12.11 -3.45
CA GLU A 82 -3.03 -12.97 -4.50
C GLU A 82 -4.51 -12.63 -4.70
N GLY A 83 -4.82 -11.87 -5.77
CA GLY A 83 -6.17 -11.39 -6.00
C GLY A 83 -6.65 -10.45 -4.90
N THR A 84 -7.61 -10.90 -4.07
CA THR A 84 -8.12 -10.14 -2.91
C THR A 84 -7.58 -10.65 -1.57
N GLU A 85 -6.70 -11.65 -1.59
CA GLU A 85 -6.05 -12.22 -0.41
C GLU A 85 -4.69 -11.56 -0.14
N VAL A 86 -4.41 -11.23 1.11
CA VAL A 86 -3.11 -10.71 1.58
C VAL A 86 -2.66 -11.49 2.80
N GLY A 87 -1.38 -11.81 2.88
CA GLY A 87 -0.83 -12.48 4.05
C GLY A 87 0.68 -12.38 4.16
N TRP A 88 1.21 -13.16 5.09
CA TRP A 88 2.63 -13.37 5.28
C TRP A 88 2.97 -14.80 4.86
N PHE A 89 4.04 -14.97 4.09
CA PHE A 89 4.55 -16.28 3.71
C PHE A 89 5.90 -16.53 4.37
N ASP A 90 5.99 -17.60 5.17
CA ASP A 90 7.22 -18.06 5.83
C ASP A 90 7.30 -19.60 5.77
N GLY A 91 7.27 -20.14 4.54
CA GLY A 91 7.11 -21.58 4.27
C GLY A 91 5.65 -22.05 4.27
N GLU A 92 4.76 -21.29 4.91
CA GLU A 92 3.31 -21.45 4.87
C GLU A 92 2.61 -20.08 4.87
N ARG A 93 1.33 -20.03 4.45
CA ARG A 93 0.51 -18.81 4.49
C ARG A 93 0.06 -18.55 5.93
N ARG A 94 0.35 -17.34 6.45
CA ARG A 94 0.02 -16.88 7.80
C ARG A 94 -0.63 -15.51 7.76
N HIS A 95 -1.37 -15.18 8.82
CA HIS A 95 -1.96 -13.85 9.00
C HIS A 95 -2.81 -13.42 7.79
N VAL A 96 -3.52 -14.37 7.18
CA VAL A 96 -4.26 -14.16 5.94
C VAL A 96 -5.48 -13.29 6.20
N LYS A 97 -5.73 -12.33 5.31
CA LYS A 97 -6.95 -11.52 5.26
C LYS A 97 -7.45 -11.48 3.82
N VAL A 98 -8.75 -11.69 3.64
CA VAL A 98 -9.44 -11.56 2.35
C VAL A 98 -10.22 -10.26 2.35
N HIS A 99 -10.04 -9.45 1.31
CA HIS A 99 -10.69 -8.16 1.15
C HIS A 99 -11.86 -8.24 0.16
N PRO A 100 -12.84 -7.31 0.24
CA PRO A 100 -13.95 -7.26 -0.72
C PRO A 100 -13.52 -6.94 -2.16
N ASP A 101 -12.39 -6.25 -2.34
CA ASP A 101 -11.85 -5.87 -3.64
C ASP A 101 -10.30 -5.89 -3.65
N ARG A 102 -9.72 -5.82 -4.85
CA ARG A 102 -8.26 -5.82 -5.04
C ARG A 102 -7.59 -4.56 -4.50
N ALA A 103 -8.30 -3.43 -4.47
CA ALA A 103 -7.73 -2.18 -3.99
C ALA A 103 -7.48 -2.20 -2.48
N GLY A 104 -8.42 -2.74 -1.70
CA GLY A 104 -8.26 -2.98 -0.26
C GLY A 104 -7.15 -3.98 0.03
N ALA A 105 -7.06 -5.05 -0.78
CA ALA A 105 -5.96 -6.00 -0.69
C ALA A 105 -4.59 -5.34 -0.96
N VAL A 106 -4.45 -4.57 -2.04
CA VAL A 106 -3.19 -3.86 -2.33
C VAL A 106 -2.85 -2.85 -1.23
N ALA A 107 -3.83 -2.13 -0.68
CA ALA A 107 -3.59 -1.19 0.41
C ALA A 107 -3.04 -1.89 1.68
N ASP A 108 -3.65 -3.01 2.09
CA ASP A 108 -3.16 -3.83 3.21
C ASP A 108 -1.77 -4.43 2.91
N PHE A 109 -1.54 -4.92 1.69
CA PHE A 109 -0.23 -5.39 1.25
C PHE A 109 0.85 -4.32 1.41
N VAL A 110 0.60 -3.10 0.91
CA VAL A 110 1.54 -1.97 1.01
C VAL A 110 1.80 -1.62 2.48
N HIS A 111 0.77 -1.57 3.32
CA HIS A 111 0.92 -1.32 4.76
C HIS A 111 1.83 -2.36 5.42
N ARG A 112 1.57 -3.66 5.20
CA ARG A 112 2.38 -4.74 5.77
C ARG A 112 3.82 -4.69 5.28
N LEU A 113 4.01 -4.41 3.99
CA LEU A 113 5.32 -4.32 3.39
C LEU A 113 6.11 -3.14 3.97
N SER A 114 5.48 -1.97 4.08
CA SER A 114 6.07 -0.78 4.72
C SER A 114 6.46 -1.05 6.16
N ALA A 115 5.59 -1.69 6.96
CA ALA A 115 5.89 -2.06 8.33
C ALA A 115 7.06 -3.06 8.43
N TRP A 116 7.14 -4.02 7.52
CA TRP A 116 8.28 -4.94 7.44
C TRP A 116 9.58 -4.21 7.07
N MET A 117 9.54 -3.34 6.06
CA MET A 117 10.72 -2.61 5.58
C MET A 117 11.25 -1.58 6.57
N SER A 118 10.35 -0.93 7.32
CA SER A 118 10.66 0.11 8.32
C SER A 118 11.18 -0.49 9.63
N ARG A 119 10.46 -1.47 10.18
CA ARG A 119 10.64 -1.93 11.58
C ARG A 119 10.61 -3.44 11.75
N ARG A 120 10.70 -4.21 10.65
CA ARG A 120 10.67 -5.69 10.64
C ARG A 120 9.44 -6.27 11.36
N ALA A 121 8.31 -5.58 11.29
CA ALA A 121 7.07 -6.01 11.94
C ALA A 121 6.20 -6.83 10.98
N VAL A 122 5.71 -7.98 11.45
CA VAL A 122 4.69 -8.79 10.76
C VAL A 122 3.33 -8.40 11.33
N LEU A 123 2.49 -7.73 10.53
CA LEU A 123 1.16 -7.32 10.97
C LEU A 123 0.17 -8.50 10.91
N ARG A 124 -0.76 -8.52 11.86
CA ARG A 124 -1.86 -9.49 11.93
C ARG A 124 -3.13 -8.87 11.34
N PRO A 125 -4.07 -9.69 10.83
CA PRO A 125 -5.37 -9.19 10.41
C PRO A 125 -6.05 -8.47 11.59
N ARG A 126 -6.60 -7.29 11.32
CA ARG A 126 -7.55 -6.61 12.20
C ARG A 126 -8.96 -7.14 11.96
#